data_AF-A0A7K4DLU5-F1
#
_entry.id   AF-A0A7K4DLU5-F1
#
_cell.length_a   1.000
_cell.length_b   1.000
_cell.length_c   1.000
_cell.angle_alpha   90.00
_cell.angle_beta   90.00
_cell.angle_gamma   90.00
#
_symmetry.space_group_name_H-M   'P 1'
#
loop_
_entity.id
_entity.type
_entity.pdbx_description
1 polymer ?
#
loop_
_entity_poly.entity_id
_entity_poly.type
_entity_poly.pdbx_seq_one_letter_code
_entity_poly.pdbx_strand_id
1 'polypeptide(L)'
;MFMLTLIVFSGIAITMGLMILVTRNPELAGNSAMVSAKASMFKDDWSSYFGLLTMIVLTLGTIGFGTIAGWIFGREYSDRVVQDLLALPVHRFTIVLSKFITFVAWSILLSLILFIIGVFTGLTVNIAQWSVGLAYHYFIIFMVTSFFTMLLCTPTALVASYARGYIAPIAFTIGTLIVTQIMFVGIPNITAYFPWAIPALYSGVSGAGGATPDLVSFIILFSTILLGFIGTVAWWRFADQT
;
A
#
# COMPACT_ATOMS: atom_id res chain seq x y z
N MET A 1 -0.13 -7.60 15.72
CA MET A 1 0.05 -7.04 14.37
C MET A 1 -1.26 -6.54 13.76
N PHE A 2 -2.30 -7.38 13.60
CA PHE A 2 -3.60 -6.99 13.03
C PHE A 2 -4.20 -5.71 13.62
N MET A 3 -4.46 -5.68 14.93
CA MET A 3 -5.02 -4.50 15.61
C MET A 3 -4.17 -3.24 15.45
N LEU A 4 -2.84 -3.39 15.45
CA LEU A 4 -1.93 -2.26 15.25
C LEU A 4 -2.07 -1.66 13.85
N THR A 5 -2.17 -2.50 12.81
CA THR A 5 -2.39 -2.00 11.44
C THR A 5 -3.75 -1.31 11.29
N LEU A 6 -4.79 -1.80 11.97
CA LEU A 6 -6.11 -1.16 11.98
C LEU A 6 -6.04 0.24 12.61
N ILE A 7 -5.38 0.36 13.76
CA ILE A 7 -5.21 1.64 14.46
C ILE A 7 -4.42 2.62 13.60
N VAL A 8 -3.32 2.18 12.98
CA VAL A 8 -2.47 3.03 12.14
C VAL A 8 -3.24 3.55 10.92
N PHE A 9 -3.90 2.67 10.16
CA PHE A 9 -4.65 3.08 8.97
C PHE A 9 -5.83 3.99 9.33
N SER A 10 -6.52 3.72 10.44
CA SER A 10 -7.59 4.59 10.94
C SER A 10 -7.06 5.95 11.38
N GLY A 11 -5.94 5.98 12.10
CA GLY A 11 -5.31 7.21 12.58
C GLY A 11 -4.83 8.12 11.43
N ILE A 12 -4.31 7.53 10.35
CA ILE A 12 -3.93 8.26 9.13
C ILE A 12 -5.16 8.93 8.50
N ALA A 13 -6.26 8.18 8.32
CA ALA A 13 -7.50 8.70 7.76
C ALA A 13 -8.09 9.86 8.57
N ILE A 14 -8.02 9.77 9.91
CA ILE A 14 -8.45 10.83 10.83
C ILE A 14 -7.55 12.06 10.69
N THR A 15 -6.23 11.86 10.64
CA THR A 15 -5.26 12.96 10.52
C THR A 15 -5.46 13.76 9.24
N MET A 16 -5.85 13.12 8.13
CA MET A 16 -6.19 13.83 6.90
C MET A 16 -7.36 14.81 7.06
N GLY A 17 -8.44 14.37 7.72
CA GLY A 17 -9.59 15.25 7.99
C GLY A 17 -9.18 16.42 8.90
N LEU A 18 -8.38 16.14 9.93
CA LEU A 18 -7.84 17.19 10.81
C LEU A 18 -6.99 18.22 10.05
N MET A 19 -6.19 17.79 9.06
CA MET A 19 -5.38 18.73 8.27
C MET A 19 -6.24 19.71 7.47
N ILE A 20 -7.38 19.28 6.93
CA ILE A 20 -8.32 20.20 6.26
C ILE A 20 -8.97 21.17 7.24
N LEU A 21 -9.30 20.71 8.46
CA LEU A 21 -9.83 21.59 9.50
C LEU A 21 -8.83 22.72 9.84
N VAL A 22 -7.54 22.39 9.87
CA VAL A 22 -6.45 23.36 10.06
C VAL A 22 -6.31 24.28 8.85
N THR A 23 -6.49 23.79 7.63
CA THR A 23 -6.50 24.65 6.42
C THR A 23 -7.62 25.69 6.49
N ARG A 24 -8.82 25.31 6.96
CA ARG A 24 -9.96 26.22 7.12
C ARG A 24 -9.77 27.22 8.27
N ASN A 25 -9.10 26.79 9.34
CA ASN A 25 -8.86 27.61 10.52
C ASN A 25 -7.35 27.67 10.81
N PRO A 26 -6.60 28.54 10.12
CA PRO A 26 -5.14 28.63 10.27
C PRO A 26 -4.69 28.93 11.71
N GLU A 27 -5.56 29.53 12.52
CA GLU A 27 -5.33 29.76 13.95
C GLU A 27 -5.07 28.45 14.73
N LEU A 28 -5.64 27.33 14.29
CA LEU A 28 -5.42 26.00 14.89
C LEU A 28 -3.97 25.50 14.68
N ALA A 29 -3.26 25.99 13.67
CA ALA A 29 -1.85 25.65 13.46
C ALA A 29 -0.92 26.35 14.47
N GLY A 30 -1.40 27.41 15.14
CA GLY A 30 -0.60 28.25 16.03
C GLY A 30 0.68 28.76 15.36
N ASN A 31 1.78 28.78 16.10
CA ASN A 31 3.09 29.21 15.60
C ASN A 31 3.85 28.13 14.80
N SER A 32 3.22 26.99 14.50
CA SER A 32 3.88 25.89 13.78
C SER A 32 3.88 26.13 12.28
N ALA A 33 4.97 26.71 11.77
CA ALA A 33 5.19 26.89 10.34
C ALA A 33 5.10 25.56 9.57
N MET A 34 5.52 24.44 10.16
CA MET A 34 5.46 23.12 9.53
C MET A 34 4.03 22.59 9.36
N VAL A 35 3.16 22.80 10.36
CA VAL A 35 1.76 22.36 10.28
C VAL A 35 0.99 23.22 9.29
N SER A 36 1.20 24.54 9.31
CA SER A 36 0.61 25.46 8.33
C SER A 36 1.06 25.15 6.90
N ALA A 37 2.35 24.86 6.68
CA ALA A 37 2.88 24.46 5.37
C ALA A 37 2.33 23.12 4.88
N LYS A 38 2.05 22.16 5.78
CA LYS A 38 1.39 20.91 5.39
C LYS A 38 -0.09 21.12 5.11
N ALA A 39 -0.79 21.89 5.93
CA ALA A 39 -2.21 22.19 5.77
C ALA A 39 -2.48 22.95 4.46
N SER A 40 -1.60 23.85 4.03
CA SER A 40 -1.75 24.57 2.77
C SER A 40 -1.66 23.68 1.51
N MET A 41 -1.12 22.46 1.64
CA MET A 41 -1.14 21.46 0.57
C MET A 41 -2.52 20.81 0.40
N PHE A 42 -3.38 20.88 1.42
CA PHE A 42 -4.75 20.38 1.36
C PHE A 42 -5.65 21.49 0.81
N LYS A 43 -6.27 21.24 -0.33
CA LYS A 43 -7.36 22.08 -0.82
C LYS A 43 -8.68 21.60 -0.22
N ASP A 44 -9.58 22.55 0.00
CA ASP A 44 -10.90 22.29 0.54
C ASP A 44 -11.90 21.85 -0.54
N ASP A 45 -11.56 20.77 -1.25
CA ASP A 45 -12.39 20.14 -2.27
C ASP A 45 -12.26 18.61 -2.21
N TRP A 46 -13.38 17.92 -2.46
CA TRP A 46 -13.40 16.46 -2.43
C TRP A 46 -12.49 15.80 -3.46
N SER A 47 -12.25 16.44 -4.61
CA SER A 47 -11.38 15.88 -5.66
C SER A 47 -9.93 15.80 -5.17
N SER A 48 -9.40 16.89 -4.61
CA SER A 48 -8.06 16.88 -4.01
C SER A 48 -7.99 15.95 -2.81
N TYR A 49 -9.02 15.91 -1.96
CA TYR A 49 -9.05 15.02 -0.80
C TYR A 49 -8.95 13.53 -1.20
N PHE A 50 -9.75 13.08 -2.16
CA PHE A 50 -9.66 11.71 -2.66
C PHE A 50 -8.35 11.41 -3.38
N GLY A 51 -7.79 12.39 -4.10
CA GLY A 51 -6.45 12.28 -4.68
C GLY A 51 -5.38 12.03 -3.62
N LEU A 52 -5.42 12.77 -2.51
CA LEU A 52 -4.52 12.58 -1.36
C LEU A 52 -4.73 11.23 -0.66
N LEU A 53 -5.98 10.78 -0.55
CA LEU A 53 -6.30 9.47 0.03
C LEU A 53 -5.73 8.33 -0.84
N THR A 54 -5.74 8.52 -2.16
CA THR A 54 -5.09 7.63 -3.12
C THR A 54 -3.56 7.69 -3.01
N MET A 55 -2.95 8.87 -2.88
CA MET A 55 -1.51 9.02 -2.59
C MET A 55 -1.09 8.27 -1.33
N ILE A 56 -1.92 8.33 -0.29
CA ILE A 56 -1.66 7.67 0.99
C ILE A 56 -1.67 6.16 0.85
N VAL A 57 -2.65 5.56 0.17
CA VAL A 57 -2.63 4.10 -0.02
C VAL A 57 -1.47 3.67 -0.92
N LEU A 58 -1.08 4.47 -1.90
CA LEU A 58 0.08 4.17 -2.76
C LEU A 58 1.41 4.19 -1.97
N THR A 59 1.55 5.11 -1.02
CA THR A 59 2.79 5.27 -0.23
C THR A 59 2.77 4.43 1.05
N LEU A 60 1.84 4.72 1.96
CA LEU A 60 1.69 4.03 3.24
C LEU A 60 1.11 2.64 3.07
N GLY A 61 0.26 2.40 2.07
CA GLY A 61 -0.20 1.04 1.75
C GLY A 61 0.95 0.17 1.26
N THR A 62 1.91 0.68 0.47
CA THR A 62 3.12 -0.08 0.12
C THR A 62 3.87 -0.56 1.36
N ILE A 63 4.13 0.34 2.31
CA ILE A 63 4.79 0.00 3.59
C ILE A 63 3.93 -0.98 4.40
N GLY A 64 2.65 -0.67 4.56
CA GLY A 64 1.71 -1.44 5.37
C GLY A 64 1.53 -2.86 4.84
N PHE A 65 1.16 -2.99 3.57
CA PHE A 65 0.97 -4.28 2.90
C PHE A 65 2.28 -5.06 2.84
N GLY A 66 3.41 -4.43 2.51
CA GLY A 66 4.71 -5.11 2.52
C GLY A 66 5.12 -5.61 3.91
N THR A 67 4.83 -4.83 4.96
CA THR A 67 5.06 -5.25 6.35
C THR A 67 4.14 -6.43 6.73
N ILE A 68 2.88 -6.43 6.29
CA ILE A 68 1.95 -7.54 6.54
C ILE A 68 2.43 -8.80 5.80
N ALA A 69 2.82 -8.69 4.53
CA ALA A 69 3.40 -9.80 3.77
C ALA A 69 4.67 -10.33 4.45
N GLY A 70 5.57 -9.44 4.85
CA GLY A 70 6.79 -9.78 5.60
C GLY A 70 6.50 -10.47 6.94
N TRP A 71 5.48 -10.01 7.67
CA TRP A 71 5.03 -10.63 8.92
C TRP A 71 4.43 -12.02 8.69
N ILE A 72 3.49 -12.14 7.74
CA ILE A 72 2.79 -13.40 7.47
C ILE A 72 3.74 -14.51 7.01
N PHE A 73 4.79 -14.17 6.25
CA PHE A 73 5.73 -15.15 5.72
C PHE A 73 7.02 -15.28 6.53
N GLY A 74 7.40 -14.26 7.30
CA GLY A 74 8.65 -14.23 8.07
C GLY A 74 8.49 -14.66 9.53
N ARG A 75 7.28 -14.61 10.10
CA ARG A 75 7.05 -14.86 11.53
C ARG A 75 7.46 -16.27 11.94
N GLU A 76 7.02 -17.31 11.22
CA GLU A 76 7.29 -18.69 11.65
C GLU A 76 8.79 -19.02 11.63
N TYR A 77 9.56 -18.37 10.76
CA TYR A 77 11.01 -18.47 10.77
C TYR A 77 11.62 -17.76 11.99
N SER A 78 11.16 -16.56 12.31
CA SER A 78 11.66 -15.79 13.46
C SER A 78 11.32 -16.47 14.79
N ASP A 79 10.14 -17.05 14.89
CA ASP A 79 9.66 -17.78 16.07
C ASP A 79 10.19 -19.23 16.11
N ARG A 80 10.93 -19.69 15.09
CA ARG A 80 11.49 -21.05 14.94
C ARG A 80 10.45 -22.19 14.97
N VAL A 81 9.24 -21.90 14.52
CA VAL A 81 8.12 -22.86 14.46
C VAL A 81 7.78 -23.30 13.02
N VAL A 82 8.61 -22.92 12.04
CA VAL A 82 8.39 -23.29 10.64
C VAL A 82 8.42 -24.81 10.41
N GLN A 83 9.25 -25.54 11.18
CA GLN A 83 9.33 -27.00 11.09
C GLN A 83 8.06 -27.67 11.60
N ASP A 84 7.47 -27.16 12.69
CA ASP A 84 6.19 -27.65 13.22
C ASP A 84 5.06 -27.46 12.21
N LEU A 85 5.04 -26.31 11.52
CA LEU A 85 4.05 -26.03 10.48
C LEU A 85 4.20 -26.98 9.28
N LEU A 86 5.43 -27.31 8.90
CA LEU A 86 5.72 -28.19 7.75
C LEU A 86 5.61 -29.68 8.08
N ALA A 87 5.57 -30.05 9.35
CA ALA A 87 5.30 -31.41 9.80
C ALA A 87 3.82 -31.81 9.67
N LEU A 88 2.92 -30.82 9.52
CA LEU A 88 1.50 -31.08 9.28
C LEU A 88 1.32 -31.84 7.95
N PRO A 89 0.34 -32.78 7.88
CA PRO A 89 0.06 -33.55 6.67
C PRO A 89 -0.71 -32.71 5.62
N VAL A 90 -0.24 -31.49 5.34
CA VAL A 90 -0.84 -30.53 4.43
C VAL A 90 0.17 -30.18 3.34
N HIS A 91 -0.29 -30.14 2.09
CA HIS A 91 0.59 -29.80 0.97
C HIS A 91 1.13 -28.36 1.10
N ARG A 92 2.43 -28.17 0.83
CA ARG A 92 3.12 -26.88 1.02
C ARG A 92 2.51 -25.72 0.22
N PHE A 93 2.01 -26.02 -0.98
CA PHE A 93 1.27 -25.03 -1.78
C PHE A 93 0.03 -24.50 -1.05
N THR A 94 -0.71 -25.37 -0.35
CA THR A 94 -1.91 -24.98 0.39
C THR A 94 -1.59 -24.02 1.53
N ILE A 95 -0.45 -24.21 2.20
CA ILE A 95 0.05 -23.30 3.25
C ILE A 95 0.40 -21.94 2.66
N VAL A 96 1.14 -21.90 1.55
CA VAL A 96 1.51 -20.65 0.89
C VAL A 96 0.27 -19.91 0.36
N LEU A 97 -0.66 -20.65 -0.25
CA LEU A 97 -1.91 -20.09 -0.78
C LEU A 97 -2.79 -19.51 0.33
N SER A 98 -2.95 -20.21 1.46
CA SER A 98 -3.74 -19.70 2.59
C SER A 98 -3.12 -18.44 3.20
N LYS A 99 -1.79 -18.35 3.27
CA LYS A 99 -1.07 -17.14 3.68
C LYS A 99 -1.31 -15.97 2.73
N PHE A 100 -1.26 -16.20 1.41
CA PHE A 100 -1.58 -15.15 0.43
C PHE A 100 -3.05 -14.72 0.49
N ILE A 101 -4.00 -15.65 0.65
CA ILE A 101 -5.42 -15.31 0.83
C ILE A 101 -5.61 -14.45 2.09
N THR A 102 -4.96 -14.81 3.20
CA THR A 102 -5.00 -14.04 4.45
C THR A 102 -4.43 -12.64 4.25
N PHE A 103 -3.29 -12.54 3.55
CA PHE A 103 -2.66 -11.27 3.19
C PHE A 103 -3.59 -10.37 2.36
N VAL A 104 -4.20 -10.91 1.30
CA VAL A 104 -5.12 -10.16 0.43
C VAL A 104 -6.36 -9.72 1.21
N ALA A 105 -6.99 -10.62 1.97
CA ALA A 105 -8.18 -10.30 2.76
C ALA A 105 -7.91 -9.19 3.79
N TRP A 106 -6.78 -9.27 4.50
CA TRP A 106 -6.36 -8.24 5.46
C TRP A 106 -6.08 -6.91 4.75
N SER A 107 -5.38 -6.92 3.61
CA SER A 107 -5.04 -5.69 2.88
C SER A 107 -6.27 -5.01 2.28
N ILE A 108 -7.24 -5.78 1.77
CA ILE A 108 -8.54 -5.26 1.32
C ILE A 108 -9.28 -4.60 2.49
N LEU A 109 -9.34 -5.27 3.64
CA LEU A 109 -9.99 -4.72 4.83
C LEU A 109 -9.37 -3.38 5.26
N LEU A 110 -8.04 -3.27 5.29
CA LEU A 110 -7.35 -2.02 5.64
C LEU A 110 -7.62 -0.90 4.63
N SER A 111 -7.70 -1.24 3.35
CA SER A 111 -8.02 -0.28 2.29
C SER A 111 -9.44 0.26 2.45
N LEU A 112 -10.40 -0.63 2.71
CA LEU A 112 -11.79 -0.24 2.98
C LEU A 112 -11.91 0.64 4.21
N ILE A 113 -11.20 0.30 5.29
CA ILE A 113 -11.21 1.10 6.53
C ILE A 113 -10.62 2.49 6.28
N LEU A 114 -9.49 2.58 5.59
CA LEU A 114 -8.87 3.85 5.22
C LEU A 114 -9.83 4.73 4.40
N PHE A 115 -10.51 4.16 3.41
CA PHE A 115 -11.46 4.89 2.58
C PHE A 115 -12.71 5.31 3.36
N ILE A 116 -13.33 4.39 4.10
CA ILE A 116 -14.56 4.66 4.86
C ILE A 116 -14.32 5.70 5.94
N ILE A 117 -13.24 5.57 6.72
CA ILE A 117 -12.89 6.55 7.75
C ILE A 117 -12.52 7.89 7.10
N GLY A 118 -11.83 7.88 5.96
CA GLY A 118 -11.54 9.12 5.22
C GLY A 118 -12.80 9.84 4.74
N VAL A 119 -13.77 9.11 4.17
CA VAL A 119 -15.08 9.69 3.82
C VAL A 119 -15.78 10.23 5.06
N PHE A 120 -15.80 9.47 6.16
CA PHE A 120 -16.42 9.92 7.39
C PHE A 120 -15.77 11.20 7.93
N THR A 121 -14.44 11.25 7.99
CA THR A 121 -13.72 12.43 8.49
C THR A 121 -13.91 13.63 7.57
N GLY A 122 -13.88 13.44 6.24
CA GLY A 122 -14.18 14.50 5.28
C GLY A 122 -15.61 15.05 5.39
N LEU A 123 -16.59 14.19 5.65
CA LEU A 123 -17.98 14.62 5.91
C LEU A 123 -18.11 15.39 7.22
N THR A 124 -17.44 14.96 8.30
CA THR A 124 -17.48 15.67 9.59
C THR A 124 -16.84 17.06 9.53
N VAL A 125 -15.82 17.23 8.68
CA VAL A 125 -15.16 18.52 8.44
C VAL A 125 -15.97 19.38 7.46
N ASN A 126 -16.98 18.83 6.80
CA ASN A 126 -17.87 19.47 5.84
C ASN A 126 -17.15 20.05 4.61
N ILE A 127 -16.28 19.24 3.98
CA ILE A 127 -15.51 19.61 2.77
C ILE A 127 -16.48 20.04 1.64
N ALA A 128 -16.12 21.10 0.92
CA ALA A 128 -16.96 21.63 -0.16
C ALA A 128 -17.01 20.69 -1.39
N GLN A 129 -18.08 20.80 -2.18
CA GLN A 129 -18.26 20.11 -3.47
C GLN A 129 -18.48 18.59 -3.38
N TRP A 130 -19.26 18.12 -2.40
CA TRP A 130 -19.62 16.70 -2.32
C TRP A 130 -20.46 16.25 -3.53
N SER A 131 -20.10 15.11 -4.11
CA SER A 131 -20.88 14.46 -5.17
C SER A 131 -20.74 12.95 -5.05
N VAL A 132 -21.87 12.23 -5.07
CA VAL A 132 -21.89 10.76 -5.03
C VAL A 132 -21.17 10.16 -6.24
N GLY A 133 -21.32 10.78 -7.41
CA GLY A 133 -20.61 10.35 -8.63
C GLY A 133 -19.09 10.50 -8.51
N LEU A 134 -18.64 11.59 -7.88
CA LEU A 134 -17.22 11.83 -7.59
C LEU A 134 -16.68 10.79 -6.60
N ALA A 135 -17.41 10.54 -5.51
CA ALA A 135 -17.03 9.56 -4.51
C ALA A 135 -16.93 8.13 -5.09
N TYR A 136 -17.89 7.74 -5.94
CA TYR A 136 -17.87 6.44 -6.62
C TYR A 136 -16.69 6.32 -7.59
N HIS A 137 -16.45 7.35 -8.40
CA HIS A 137 -15.31 7.38 -9.33
C HIS A 137 -13.97 7.19 -8.61
N TYR A 138 -13.75 7.97 -7.54
CA TYR A 138 -12.53 7.85 -6.74
C TYR A 138 -12.45 6.57 -5.93
N PHE A 139 -13.58 6.00 -5.49
CA PHE A 139 -13.60 4.69 -4.84
C PHE A 139 -13.05 3.60 -5.77
N ILE A 140 -13.48 3.57 -7.04
CA ILE A 140 -12.97 2.58 -8.01
C ILE A 140 -11.47 2.76 -8.23
N ILE A 141 -11.00 3.99 -8.47
CA ILE A 141 -9.57 4.28 -8.64
C ILE A 141 -8.78 3.84 -7.39
N PHE A 142 -9.25 4.22 -6.20
CA PHE A 142 -8.61 3.86 -4.95
C PHE A 142 -8.53 2.35 -4.74
N MET A 143 -9.62 1.62 -5.01
CA MET A 143 -9.65 0.17 -4.82
C MET A 143 -8.76 -0.56 -5.82
N VAL A 144 -8.76 -0.16 -7.10
CA VAL A 144 -7.89 -0.77 -8.13
C VAL A 144 -6.42 -0.51 -7.83
N THR A 145 -6.09 0.72 -7.45
CA THR A 145 -4.69 1.11 -7.16
C THR A 145 -4.19 0.41 -5.90
N SER A 146 -5.00 0.36 -4.84
CA SER A 146 -4.68 -0.41 -3.64
C SER A 146 -4.51 -1.89 -3.94
N PHE A 147 -5.37 -2.46 -4.80
CA PHE A 147 -5.28 -3.85 -5.21
C PHE A 147 -3.97 -4.14 -5.97
N PHE A 148 -3.56 -3.28 -6.90
CA PHE A 148 -2.26 -3.43 -7.54
C PHE A 148 -1.09 -3.26 -6.55
N THR A 149 -1.15 -2.28 -5.65
CA THR A 149 -0.13 -2.06 -4.62
C THR A 149 0.03 -3.27 -3.70
N MET A 150 -1.07 -3.89 -3.24
CA MET A 150 -0.97 -5.09 -2.40
C MET A 150 -0.44 -6.30 -3.18
N LEU A 151 -0.84 -6.50 -4.44
CA LEU A 151 -0.31 -7.61 -5.24
C LEU A 151 1.19 -7.45 -5.52
N LEU A 152 1.69 -6.23 -5.68
CA LEU A 152 3.11 -5.95 -5.83
C LEU A 152 3.94 -6.22 -4.55
N CYS A 153 3.29 -6.59 -3.43
CA CYS A 153 3.98 -7.12 -2.25
C CYS A 153 4.23 -8.63 -2.31
N THR A 154 3.86 -9.35 -3.38
CA THR A 154 4.22 -10.78 -3.51
C THR A 154 5.74 -11.03 -3.50
N PRO A 155 6.62 -10.19 -4.10
CA PRO A 155 8.07 -10.38 -3.97
C PRO A 155 8.55 -10.19 -2.52
N THR A 156 7.86 -9.37 -1.72
CA THR A 156 8.16 -9.20 -0.29
C THR A 156 7.97 -10.51 0.48
N ALA A 157 6.97 -11.34 0.12
CA ALA A 157 6.79 -12.67 0.70
C ALA A 157 7.95 -13.62 0.36
N LEU A 158 8.48 -13.54 -0.86
CA LEU A 158 9.68 -14.28 -1.26
C LEU A 158 10.90 -13.84 -0.44
N VAL A 159 11.12 -12.53 -0.31
CA VAL A 159 12.22 -11.98 0.51
C VAL A 159 12.10 -12.43 1.97
N ALA A 160 10.90 -12.43 2.53
CA ALA A 160 10.63 -12.93 3.90
C ALA A 160 11.02 -14.40 4.07
N SER A 161 10.64 -15.21 3.08
CA SER A 161 10.90 -16.66 3.09
C SER A 161 12.40 -16.97 2.89
N TYR A 162 13.07 -16.23 1.99
CA TYR A 162 14.50 -16.36 1.73
C TYR A 162 15.34 -15.92 2.94
N ALA A 163 15.03 -14.75 3.50
CA ALA A 163 15.75 -14.19 4.64
C ALA A 163 15.39 -14.84 5.97
N ARG A 164 14.39 -15.74 5.99
CA ARG A 164 13.92 -16.45 7.19
C ARG A 164 13.57 -15.49 8.33
N GLY A 165 12.88 -14.40 8.01
CA GLY A 165 12.47 -13.43 9.01
C GLY A 165 11.73 -12.23 8.43
N TYR A 166 11.22 -11.37 9.32
CA TYR A 166 10.39 -10.23 8.93
C TYR A 166 11.17 -8.91 8.76
N ILE A 167 12.45 -8.82 9.16
CA ILE A 167 13.22 -7.56 9.05
C ILE A 167 13.61 -7.26 7.60
N ALA A 168 14.22 -8.21 6.90
CA ALA A 168 14.62 -8.07 5.50
C ALA A 168 13.46 -7.70 4.54
N PRO A 169 12.27 -8.34 4.60
CA PRO A 169 11.15 -7.95 3.73
C PRO A 169 10.62 -6.54 4.03
N ILE A 170 10.68 -6.07 5.27
CA ILE A 170 10.34 -4.68 5.61
C ILE A 170 11.36 -3.71 4.99
N ALA A 171 12.66 -4.02 5.11
CA ALA A 171 13.72 -3.22 4.49
C ALA A 171 13.60 -3.19 2.97
N PHE A 172 13.29 -4.33 2.34
CA PHE A 172 13.00 -4.42 0.91
C PHE A 172 11.82 -3.51 0.53
N THR A 173 10.71 -3.58 1.27
CA THR A 173 9.52 -2.75 1.02
C THR A 173 9.85 -1.26 1.10
N ILE A 174 10.54 -0.83 2.15
CA ILE A 174 10.96 0.57 2.31
C ILE A 174 11.90 0.98 1.17
N GLY A 175 12.85 0.12 0.80
CA GLY A 175 13.76 0.33 -0.33
C GLY A 175 13.00 0.51 -1.64
N THR A 176 12.02 -0.36 -1.94
CA THR A 176 11.19 -0.24 -3.15
C THR A 176 10.40 1.06 -3.16
N LEU A 177 9.87 1.50 -2.02
CA LEU A 177 9.20 2.80 -1.91
C LEU A 177 10.16 3.95 -2.20
N ILE A 178 11.34 3.96 -1.59
CA ILE A 178 12.36 5.00 -1.83
C ILE A 178 12.74 5.05 -3.31
N VAL A 179 13.00 3.90 -3.92
CA VAL A 179 13.29 3.81 -5.37
C VAL A 179 12.11 4.33 -6.19
N THR A 180 10.87 3.98 -5.83
CA THR A 180 9.67 4.52 -6.50
C THR A 180 9.66 6.04 -6.50
N GLN A 181 9.91 6.67 -5.34
CA GLN A 181 9.94 8.12 -5.21
C GLN A 181 11.07 8.75 -6.04
N ILE A 182 12.27 8.15 -6.02
CA ILE A 182 13.40 8.62 -6.83
C ILE A 182 13.09 8.52 -8.33
N MET A 183 12.43 7.45 -8.78
CA MET A 183 12.04 7.29 -10.18
C MET A 183 11.07 8.40 -10.62
N PHE A 184 10.06 8.70 -9.80
CA PHE A 184 9.11 9.78 -10.06
C PHE A 184 9.78 11.16 -10.20
N VAL A 185 10.77 11.46 -9.36
CA VAL A 185 11.46 12.77 -9.36
C VAL A 185 12.60 12.85 -10.38
N GLY A 186 13.36 11.77 -10.53
CA GLY A 186 14.66 11.78 -11.22
C GLY A 186 14.61 11.32 -12.68
N ILE A 187 13.71 10.40 -13.05
CA ILE A 187 13.71 9.79 -14.40
C ILE A 187 12.27 9.48 -14.88
N PRO A 188 11.41 10.49 -15.07
CA PRO A 188 9.98 10.31 -15.35
C PRO A 188 9.67 9.46 -16.60
N ASN A 189 10.57 9.45 -17.59
CA ASN A 189 10.41 8.67 -18.82
C ASN A 189 10.50 7.14 -18.60
N ILE A 190 11.21 6.69 -17.55
CA ILE A 190 11.39 5.25 -17.25
C ILE A 190 10.37 4.80 -16.20
N THR A 191 9.76 5.72 -15.46
CA THR A 191 8.82 5.45 -14.37
C THR A 191 7.65 4.56 -14.78
N ALA A 192 7.20 4.61 -16.04
CA ALA A 192 6.18 3.71 -16.59
C ALA A 192 6.55 2.22 -16.52
N TYR A 193 7.84 1.91 -16.60
CA TYR A 193 8.34 0.53 -16.62
C TYR A 193 8.78 0.03 -15.24
N PHE A 194 8.61 0.84 -14.18
CA PHE A 194 8.93 0.44 -12.82
C PHE A 194 7.67 -0.13 -12.13
N PRO A 195 7.65 -1.42 -11.73
CA PRO A 195 6.41 -2.09 -11.29
C PRO A 195 5.65 -1.35 -10.18
N TRP A 196 6.37 -0.85 -9.17
CA TRP A 196 5.80 -0.15 -8.01
C TRP A 196 5.31 1.27 -8.31
N ALA A 197 5.69 1.85 -9.46
CA ALA A 197 5.17 3.15 -9.89
C ALA A 197 3.84 3.05 -10.65
N ILE A 198 3.56 1.91 -11.29
CA ILE A 198 2.39 1.72 -12.17
C ILE A 198 1.05 2.00 -11.47
N PRO A 199 0.81 1.56 -10.21
CA PRO A 199 -0.44 1.90 -9.53
C PRO A 199 -0.65 3.42 -9.40
N ALA A 200 0.43 4.17 -9.18
CA ALA A 200 0.37 5.63 -9.08
C ALA A 200 0.19 6.32 -10.45
N LEU A 201 0.68 5.71 -11.54
CA LEU A 201 0.43 6.20 -12.89
C LEU A 201 -1.00 5.91 -13.34
N TYR A 202 -1.54 4.73 -12.99
CA TYR A 202 -2.93 4.37 -13.26
C TYR A 202 -3.92 5.30 -12.54
N SER A 203 -3.60 5.74 -11.33
CA SER A 203 -4.48 6.63 -10.56
C SER A 203 -4.54 8.08 -11.09
N GLY A 204 -3.61 8.46 -11.99
CA GLY A 204 -3.48 9.84 -12.47
C GLY A 204 -2.94 10.82 -11.43
N VAL A 205 -2.52 10.33 -10.26
CA VAL A 205 -1.97 11.14 -9.15
C VAL A 205 -0.65 11.82 -9.55
N SER A 206 0.06 11.28 -10.54
CA SER A 206 1.27 11.87 -11.12
C SER A 206 1.02 13.15 -11.95
N GLY A 207 -0.24 13.48 -12.25
CA GLY A 207 -0.63 14.65 -13.03
C GLY A 207 -0.53 14.45 -14.55
N ALA A 208 -1.10 15.40 -15.30
CA ALA A 208 -1.27 15.31 -16.76
C ALA A 208 0.04 15.30 -17.59
N GLY A 209 1.19 15.62 -16.98
CA GLY A 209 2.50 15.55 -17.62
C GLY A 209 3.29 14.27 -17.31
N GLY A 210 2.73 13.35 -16.51
CA GLY A 210 3.37 12.09 -16.17
C GLY A 210 3.25 11.06 -17.29
N ALA A 211 4.18 10.10 -17.33
CA ALA A 211 4.10 8.97 -18.25
C ALA A 211 2.80 8.17 -17.99
N THR A 212 2.06 7.84 -19.04
CA THR A 212 0.86 7.01 -18.93
C THR A 212 1.24 5.53 -18.99
N PRO A 213 0.64 4.66 -18.15
CA PRO A 213 0.92 3.23 -18.22
C PRO A 213 0.37 2.67 -19.53
N ASP A 214 1.22 1.98 -20.27
CA ASP A 214 0.90 1.30 -21.52
C ASP A 214 0.76 -0.22 -21.30
N LEU A 215 0.54 -0.96 -22.39
CA LEU A 215 0.45 -2.42 -22.33
C LEU A 215 1.71 -3.06 -21.73
N VAL A 216 2.89 -2.53 -22.07
CA VAL A 216 4.17 -3.05 -21.57
C VAL A 216 4.28 -2.87 -20.06
N SER A 217 3.84 -1.71 -19.54
CA SER A 217 3.77 -1.42 -18.12
C SER A 217 2.96 -2.50 -17.39
N PHE A 218 1.73 -2.80 -17.87
CA PHE A 218 0.91 -3.84 -17.25
C PHE A 218 1.52 -5.25 -17.35
N ILE A 219 2.18 -5.59 -18.46
CA ILE A 219 2.92 -6.86 -18.58
C ILE A 219 4.01 -6.98 -17.50
N ILE A 220 4.76 -5.90 -17.26
CA ILE A 220 5.80 -5.83 -16.22
C ILE A 220 5.18 -5.98 -14.82
N LEU A 221 4.06 -5.30 -14.56
CA LEU A 221 3.33 -5.41 -13.28
C LEU A 221 2.92 -6.86 -13.01
N PHE A 222 2.21 -7.50 -13.94
CA PHE A 222 1.73 -8.86 -13.76
C PHE A 222 2.87 -9.88 -13.69
N SER A 223 3.94 -9.67 -14.47
CA SER A 223 5.15 -10.51 -14.41
C SER A 223 5.84 -10.39 -13.05
N THR A 224 5.94 -9.18 -12.48
CA THR A 224 6.51 -8.97 -11.14
C THR A 224 5.69 -9.68 -10.06
N ILE A 225 4.36 -9.57 -10.12
CA ILE A 225 3.45 -10.24 -9.20
C ILE A 225 3.60 -11.77 -9.30
N LEU A 226 3.60 -12.29 -10.53
CA LEU A 226 3.68 -13.73 -10.81
C LEU A 226 5.03 -14.31 -10.39
N LEU A 227 6.13 -13.63 -10.69
CA LEU A 227 7.48 -14.05 -10.27
C LEU A 227 7.62 -14.05 -8.75
N GLY A 228 7.06 -13.05 -8.07
CA GLY A 228 7.01 -13.03 -6.60
C GLY A 228 6.26 -14.25 -6.05
N PHE A 229 5.05 -14.52 -6.56
CA PHE A 229 4.23 -15.65 -6.12
C PHE A 229 4.86 -17.01 -6.42
N ILE A 230 5.25 -17.26 -7.68
CA ILE A 230 5.90 -18.51 -8.09
C ILE A 230 7.20 -18.71 -7.33
N GLY A 231 7.99 -17.65 -7.14
CA GLY A 231 9.21 -17.69 -6.35
C GLY A 231 8.95 -18.12 -4.91
N THR A 232 7.94 -17.55 -4.24
CA THR A 232 7.55 -17.97 -2.88
C THR A 232 7.12 -19.43 -2.84
N VAL A 233 6.30 -19.87 -3.79
CA VAL A 233 5.85 -21.27 -3.88
C VAL A 233 7.03 -22.22 -4.10
N ALA A 234 7.92 -21.87 -5.03
CA ALA A 234 9.11 -22.67 -5.34
C ALA A 234 10.05 -22.77 -4.13
N TRP A 235 10.26 -21.66 -3.42
CA TRP A 235 11.08 -21.64 -2.20
C TRP A 235 10.51 -22.59 -1.14
N TRP A 236 9.21 -22.49 -0.84
CA TRP A 236 8.58 -23.35 0.16
C TRP A 236 8.56 -24.82 -0.25
N ARG A 237 8.51 -25.12 -1.55
CA ARG A 237 8.47 -26.50 -2.07
C ARG A 237 9.85 -27.17 -2.11
N PHE A 238 10.89 -26.44 -2.53
CA PHE A 238 12.18 -27.04 -2.88
C PHE A 238 13.33 -26.65 -1.95
N ALA A 239 13.23 -25.56 -1.19
CA ALA A 239 14.32 -25.18 -0.30
C ALA A 239 14.29 -26.03 0.98
N ASP A 240 15.48 -26.41 1.44
CA ASP A 240 15.67 -27.06 2.74
C ASP A 240 15.33 -26.09 3.87
N GLN A 241 14.38 -26.51 4.71
CA GLN A 241 13.82 -25.71 5.80
C GLN A 241 14.55 -26.07 7.09
N THR A 242 15.80 -25.62 7.19
CA THR A 242 16.67 -25.81 8.36
C THR A 242 16.41 -24.78 9.47
#